data_AF-A0A0W0ZEX5-F1
#
_entry.id   AF-A0A0W0ZEX5-F1
#
_cell.length_a   1.000
_cell.length_b   1.000
_cell.length_c   1.000
_cell.angle_alpha   90.00
_cell.angle_beta   90.00
_cell.angle_gamma   90.00
#
_symmetry.space_group_name_H-M   'P 1'
#
loop_
_entity.id
_entity.type
_entity.pdbx_description
1 polymer ?
#
loop_
_entity_poly.entity_id
_entity_poly.type
_entity_poly.pdbx_seq_one_letter_code
_entity_poly.pdbx_strand_id
1 'polypeptide(L)'
;MGFKYVEYDTLSKYIRESIATEVKSHKLDANNLPQALKSLSISHPERAIQCKYLLAVLACLDKPDSTDKTCVLYAAAFYIRNQIFTSYQGTITAFFLSPENSTLYNALTTSLNLDKENYPESKDLLEMYKALSRFMNGHVYVEGEPSKGYLHPSKQVFSGRKIKNYKVEKMLQDLVEKKAKLELEQIDKAAEEQAKDSEKTNKKRMGLFASSEISPSASGVVDTVDEIIKESTDDEIIKESTEQRQCH
;
A
#
# COMPACT_ATOMS: atom_id res chain seq x y z
N MET A 1 -16.62 -1.29 -11.70
CA MET A 1 -15.72 -0.90 -12.81
C MET A 1 -14.30 -1.00 -12.28
N GLY A 2 -13.31 -1.33 -13.11
CA GLY A 2 -11.91 -1.46 -12.66
C GLY A 2 -11.16 -0.14 -12.73
N PHE A 3 -10.06 -0.05 -11.99
CA PHE A 3 -9.13 1.07 -11.99
C PHE A 3 -8.58 1.37 -13.39
N LYS A 4 -8.47 2.66 -13.74
CA LYS A 4 -7.96 3.14 -15.04
C LYS A 4 -6.96 4.29 -14.84
N TYR A 5 -5.83 4.16 -15.53
CA TYR A 5 -4.83 5.22 -15.59
C TYR A 5 -5.32 6.41 -16.43
N VAL A 6 -4.95 7.61 -15.99
CA VAL A 6 -4.92 8.80 -16.85
C VAL A 6 -3.68 8.71 -17.75
N GLU A 7 -3.83 8.97 -19.05
CA GLU A 7 -2.73 8.94 -20.02
C GLU A 7 -1.59 9.89 -19.64
N TYR A 8 -0.35 9.50 -19.96
CA TYR A 8 0.86 10.23 -19.55
C TYR A 8 0.85 11.71 -19.92
N ASP A 9 0.57 12.05 -21.18
CA ASP A 9 0.63 13.45 -21.65
C ASP A 9 -0.40 14.34 -20.94
N THR A 10 -1.57 13.79 -20.67
CA THR A 10 -2.65 14.45 -19.92
C THR A 10 -2.27 14.61 -18.46
N LEU A 11 -1.83 13.53 -17.81
CA LEU A 11 -1.43 13.54 -16.41
C LEU A 11 -0.23 14.47 -16.17
N SER A 12 0.75 14.49 -17.08
CA SER A 12 1.91 15.38 -17.05
C SER A 12 1.49 16.86 -17.01
N LYS A 13 0.54 17.25 -17.88
CA LYS A 13 -0.03 18.60 -17.88
C LYS A 13 -0.77 18.90 -16.58
N TYR A 14 -1.60 17.97 -16.10
CA TYR A 14 -2.37 18.16 -14.87
C TYR A 14 -1.51 18.26 -13.61
N ILE A 15 -0.41 17.49 -13.53
CA ILE A 15 0.55 17.61 -12.42
C ILE A 15 1.23 18.98 -12.45
N ARG A 16 1.63 19.48 -13.62
CA ARG A 16 2.23 20.82 -13.75
C ARG A 16 1.24 21.91 -13.32
N GLU A 17 -0.02 21.81 -13.72
CA GLU A 17 -1.06 22.76 -13.29
C GLU A 17 -1.39 22.61 -11.79
N SER A 18 -1.36 21.40 -11.24
CA SER A 18 -1.53 21.16 -9.81
C SER A 18 -0.45 21.85 -8.98
N ILE A 19 0.81 21.78 -9.43
CA ILE A 19 1.93 22.48 -8.80
C ILE A 19 1.76 24.00 -8.95
N ALA A 20 1.37 24.48 -10.14
CA ALA A 20 1.09 25.90 -10.35
C ALA A 20 -0.04 26.40 -9.44
N THR A 21 -1.08 25.59 -9.23
CA THR A 21 -2.22 25.89 -8.36
C THR A 21 -1.81 25.95 -6.89
N GLU A 22 -1.00 25.00 -6.41
CA GLU A 22 -0.41 25.05 -5.06
C GLU A 22 0.44 26.31 -4.89
N VAL A 23 1.27 26.67 -5.87
CA VAL A 23 2.08 27.90 -5.81
C VAL A 23 1.18 29.16 -5.74
N LYS A 24 0.14 29.23 -6.57
CA LYS A 24 -0.81 30.34 -6.59
C LYS A 24 -1.58 30.46 -5.27
N SER A 25 -1.95 29.35 -4.62
CA SER A 25 -2.68 29.38 -3.34
C SER A 25 -1.88 30.05 -2.21
N HIS A 26 -0.54 30.00 -2.29
CA HIS A 26 0.38 30.71 -1.39
C HIS A 26 0.74 32.14 -1.85
N LYS A 27 0.02 32.70 -2.83
CA LYS A 27 0.26 34.04 -3.42
C LYS A 27 1.67 34.20 -4.02
N LEU A 28 2.21 33.12 -4.57
CA LEU A 28 3.50 33.11 -5.26
C LEU A 28 3.31 33.08 -6.78
N ASP A 29 4.30 33.58 -7.51
CA ASP A 29 4.25 33.65 -8.98
C ASP A 29 4.54 32.29 -9.64
N ALA A 30 3.50 31.67 -10.19
CA ALA A 30 3.62 30.41 -10.91
C ALA A 30 4.38 30.51 -12.25
N ASN A 31 4.51 31.71 -12.84
CA ASN A 31 5.28 31.89 -14.07
C ASN A 31 6.79 31.74 -13.82
N ASN A 32 7.26 32.08 -12.62
CA ASN A 32 8.62 31.84 -12.16
C ASN A 32 8.68 30.71 -11.13
N LEU A 33 8.38 29.49 -11.59
CA LEU A 33 8.31 28.30 -10.75
C LEU A 33 9.58 28.04 -9.92
N PRO A 34 10.82 28.20 -10.43
CA PRO A 34 12.03 28.01 -9.62
C PRO A 34 12.11 28.94 -8.41
N GLN A 35 11.82 30.23 -8.60
CA GLN A 35 11.83 31.20 -7.50
C GLN A 35 10.67 30.97 -6.54
N ALA A 36 9.47 30.69 -7.06
CA ALA A 36 8.32 30.38 -6.23
C ALA A 36 8.55 29.17 -5.33
N LEU A 37 9.13 28.08 -5.84
CA LEU A 37 9.45 26.89 -5.04
C LEU A 37 10.59 27.12 -4.03
N LYS A 38 11.42 28.15 -4.23
CA LYS A 38 12.40 28.60 -3.24
C LYS A 38 11.68 29.34 -2.10
N SER A 39 10.79 30.27 -2.42
CA SER A 39 9.97 30.98 -1.42
C SER A 39 9.05 30.03 -0.66
N LEU A 40 8.38 29.10 -1.35
CA LEU A 40 7.53 28.08 -0.74
C LEU A 40 8.30 27.19 0.23
N SER A 41 9.59 26.90 -0.05
CA SER A 41 10.40 26.09 0.86
C SER A 41 10.74 26.75 2.20
N ILE A 42 10.49 28.06 2.34
CA ILE A 42 10.65 28.80 3.58
C ILE A 42 9.40 28.65 4.46
N SER A 43 8.21 28.80 3.89
CA SER A 43 6.94 28.74 4.63
C SER A 43 6.37 27.33 4.74
N HIS A 44 6.46 26.53 3.68
CA HIS A 44 5.89 25.19 3.56
C HIS A 44 6.93 24.21 2.99
N PRO A 45 7.97 23.86 3.76
CA PRO A 45 9.11 23.08 3.28
C PRO A 45 8.71 21.72 2.69
N GLU A 46 7.80 21.00 3.35
CA GLU A 46 7.31 19.69 2.88
C GLU A 46 6.60 19.79 1.52
N ARG A 47 5.72 20.78 1.33
CA ARG A 47 5.02 20.98 0.04
C ARG A 47 5.98 21.35 -1.08
N ALA A 48 6.98 22.18 -0.78
CA ALA A 48 8.02 22.51 -1.75
C ALA A 48 8.86 21.28 -2.15
N ILE A 49 9.18 20.39 -1.20
CA ILE A 49 9.90 19.12 -1.47
C ILE A 49 9.05 18.24 -2.40
N GLN A 50 7.77 18.07 -2.08
CA GLN A 50 6.84 17.25 -2.88
C GLN A 50 6.68 17.78 -4.32
N CYS A 51 6.53 19.10 -4.48
CA CYS A 51 6.46 19.72 -5.81
C CYS A 51 7.77 19.51 -6.60
N LYS A 52 8.92 19.72 -5.96
CA LYS A 52 10.24 19.52 -6.59
C LYS A 52 10.46 18.06 -6.98
N TYR A 53 10.02 17.12 -6.14
CA TYR A 53 10.05 15.70 -6.45
C TYR A 53 9.22 15.36 -7.69
N LEU A 54 7.98 15.83 -7.78
CA LEU A 54 7.12 15.58 -8.96
C LEU A 54 7.72 16.18 -10.24
N LEU A 55 8.30 17.39 -10.18
CA LEU A 55 9.00 17.99 -11.31
C LEU A 55 10.24 17.18 -11.72
N ALA A 56 10.98 16.64 -10.75
CA ALA A 56 12.13 15.79 -11.03
C ALA A 56 11.73 14.48 -11.70
N VAL A 57 10.61 13.85 -11.28
CA VAL A 57 10.04 12.67 -11.93
C VAL A 57 9.67 12.99 -13.38
N LEU A 58 8.92 14.08 -13.62
CA LEU A 58 8.55 14.52 -14.97
C LEU A 58 9.78 14.73 -15.86
N ALA A 59 10.79 15.44 -15.37
CA ALA A 59 12.01 15.70 -16.14
C ALA A 59 12.80 14.42 -16.49
N CYS A 60 12.71 13.38 -15.66
CA CYS A 60 13.30 12.08 -15.96
C CYS A 60 12.48 11.27 -16.98
N LEU A 61 11.14 11.33 -16.91
CA LEU A 61 10.23 10.61 -17.80
C LEU A 61 10.05 11.26 -19.18
N ASP A 62 10.28 12.57 -19.31
CA ASP A 62 10.22 13.25 -20.62
C ASP A 62 11.32 12.78 -21.59
N LYS A 63 12.27 11.94 -21.14
CA LYS A 63 13.29 11.31 -21.98
C LYS A 63 12.70 10.16 -22.82
N PRO A 64 13.13 9.99 -24.09
CA PRO A 64 12.51 9.05 -25.03
C PRO A 64 12.57 7.58 -24.56
N ASP A 65 13.59 7.19 -23.80
CA ASP A 65 13.85 5.77 -23.45
C ASP A 65 13.06 5.24 -22.23
N SER A 66 12.18 6.04 -21.62
CA SER A 66 11.47 5.59 -20.43
C SER A 66 10.29 4.69 -20.78
N THR A 67 10.40 3.41 -20.40
CA THR A 67 9.26 2.47 -20.41
C THR A 67 8.36 2.75 -19.20
N ASP A 68 7.08 2.41 -19.31
CA ASP A 68 6.08 2.52 -18.22
C ASP A 68 5.85 3.93 -17.67
N LYS A 69 6.07 4.98 -18.48
CA LYS A 69 5.96 6.40 -18.05
C LYS A 69 4.64 6.71 -17.36
N THR A 70 3.53 6.21 -17.91
CA THR A 70 2.18 6.42 -17.36
C THR A 70 2.09 5.86 -15.94
N CYS A 71 2.47 4.59 -15.76
CA CYS A 71 2.40 3.92 -14.47
C CYS A 71 3.31 4.58 -13.44
N VAL A 72 4.55 4.92 -13.82
CA VAL A 72 5.50 5.60 -12.93
C VAL A 72 5.01 6.99 -12.51
N LEU A 73 4.53 7.80 -13.46
CA LEU A 73 4.04 9.15 -13.16
C LEU A 73 2.79 9.10 -12.26
N TYR A 74 1.86 8.20 -12.57
CA TYR A 74 0.66 7.98 -11.77
C TYR A 74 1.03 7.52 -10.36
N ALA A 75 1.93 6.54 -10.23
CA ALA A 75 2.44 6.06 -8.95
C ALA A 75 3.12 7.16 -8.14
N ALA A 76 3.96 8.00 -8.77
CA ALA A 76 4.62 9.11 -8.10
C ALA A 76 3.62 10.15 -7.58
N ALA A 77 2.63 10.54 -8.39
CA ALA A 77 1.59 11.47 -7.99
C ALA A 77 0.68 10.91 -6.89
N PHE A 78 0.27 9.64 -7.03
CA PHE A 78 -0.52 8.96 -6.00
C PHE A 78 0.25 8.80 -4.68
N TYR A 79 1.54 8.49 -4.77
CA TYR A 79 2.43 8.39 -3.61
C TYR A 79 2.49 9.70 -2.83
N ILE A 80 2.68 10.83 -3.53
CA ILE A 80 2.69 12.17 -2.89
C ILE A 80 1.33 12.52 -2.31
N ARG A 81 0.24 12.26 -3.04
CA ARG A 81 -1.12 12.43 -2.52
C ARG A 81 -1.31 11.67 -1.20
N ASN A 82 -0.85 10.41 -1.14
CA ASN A 82 -0.96 9.59 0.06
C ASN A 82 -0.06 10.11 1.20
N GLN A 83 1.16 10.57 0.90
CA GLN A 83 2.00 11.22 1.91
C GLN A 83 1.32 12.47 2.52
N ILE A 84 0.66 13.28 1.67
CA ILE A 84 -0.13 14.41 2.16
C ILE A 84 -1.26 13.91 3.04
N PHE A 85 -2.05 12.94 2.59
CA PHE A 85 -3.12 12.33 3.39
C PHE A 85 -2.64 11.89 4.77
N THR A 86 -1.56 11.10 4.84
CA THR A 86 -0.98 10.62 6.10
C THR A 86 -0.50 11.76 7.00
N SER A 87 0.04 12.84 6.44
CA SER A 87 0.48 14.00 7.23
C SER A 87 -0.65 14.72 7.99
N TYR A 88 -1.90 14.59 7.52
CA TYR A 88 -3.08 15.13 8.19
C TYR A 88 -3.68 14.15 9.22
N GLN A 89 -3.39 12.85 9.12
CA GLN A 89 -3.84 11.82 10.07
C GLN A 89 -2.94 11.73 11.32
N GLY A 90 -1.66 12.08 11.22
CA GLY A 90 -0.67 11.90 12.30
C GLY A 90 -0.71 12.95 13.41
N THR A 91 -1.58 13.95 13.34
CA THR A 91 -1.73 14.98 14.38
C THR A 91 -2.77 14.57 15.41
N ILE A 92 -2.52 14.84 16.69
CA ILE A 92 -3.43 14.59 17.84
C ILE A 92 -4.83 15.22 17.63
N THR A 93 -4.94 16.19 16.72
CA THR A 93 -6.17 16.85 16.27
C THR A 93 -6.69 16.32 14.92
N ALA A 94 -6.47 15.05 14.57
CA ALA A 94 -6.88 14.45 13.28
C ALA A 94 -8.37 14.68 12.94
N PHE A 95 -9.23 14.89 13.94
CA PHE A 95 -10.64 15.23 13.76
C PHE A 95 -10.87 16.63 13.14
N PHE A 96 -9.90 17.55 13.25
CA PHE A 96 -10.00 18.94 12.76
C PHE A 96 -9.19 19.22 11.49
N LEU A 97 -8.30 18.31 11.08
CA LEU A 97 -7.41 18.51 9.95
C LEU A 97 -7.78 17.53 8.82
N SER A 98 -8.76 17.93 8.00
CA SER A 98 -9.06 17.20 6.76
C SER A 98 -7.93 17.39 5.74
N PRO A 99 -7.46 16.32 5.06
CA PRO A 99 -6.51 16.43 3.95
C PRO A 99 -7.06 17.28 2.79
N GLU A 100 -8.38 17.44 2.70
CA GLU A 100 -9.04 18.33 1.75
C GLU A 100 -8.73 19.81 1.98
N ASN A 101 -8.12 20.16 3.10
CA ASN A 101 -7.57 21.50 3.32
C ASN A 101 -6.27 21.74 2.55
N SER A 102 -5.63 20.70 1.99
CA SER A 102 -4.44 20.86 1.15
C SER A 102 -4.83 21.05 -0.32
N THR A 103 -4.46 22.21 -0.88
CA THR A 103 -4.68 22.51 -2.30
C THR A 103 -4.02 21.46 -3.20
N LEU A 104 -2.76 21.09 -2.95
CA LEU A 104 -2.06 20.04 -3.70
C LEU A 104 -2.72 18.66 -3.58
N TYR A 105 -3.24 18.28 -2.41
CA TYR A 105 -3.97 17.01 -2.25
C TYR A 105 -5.21 16.94 -3.15
N ASN A 106 -6.02 18.01 -3.15
CA ASN A 106 -7.22 18.08 -3.98
C ASN A 106 -6.86 18.11 -5.46
N ALA A 107 -5.88 18.94 -5.84
CA ALA A 107 -5.44 19.04 -7.23
C ALA A 107 -4.89 17.71 -7.77
N LEU A 108 -4.13 16.96 -6.97
CA LEU A 108 -3.67 15.62 -7.33
C LEU A 108 -4.81 14.61 -7.39
N THR A 109 -5.80 14.69 -6.48
CA THR A 109 -6.99 13.83 -6.50
C THR A 109 -7.74 13.99 -7.82
N THR A 110 -7.98 15.23 -8.25
CA THR A 110 -8.61 15.54 -9.53
C THR A 110 -7.74 15.12 -10.72
N SER A 111 -6.43 15.40 -10.67
CA SER A 111 -5.49 15.07 -11.77
C SER A 111 -5.39 13.57 -12.03
N LEU A 112 -5.50 12.76 -10.98
CA LEU A 112 -5.50 11.30 -11.05
C LEU A 112 -6.88 10.72 -11.38
N ASN A 113 -7.92 11.56 -11.51
CA ASN A 113 -9.30 11.15 -11.71
C ASN A 113 -9.77 10.12 -10.66
N LEU A 114 -9.44 10.37 -9.38
CA LEU A 114 -9.78 9.46 -8.29
C LEU A 114 -11.20 9.71 -7.80
N ASP A 115 -12.02 8.69 -7.84
CA ASP A 115 -13.37 8.68 -7.27
C ASP A 115 -13.69 7.31 -6.66
N LYS A 116 -14.96 7.06 -6.27
CA LYS A 116 -15.37 5.79 -5.65
C LYS A 116 -15.30 4.60 -6.61
N GLU A 117 -15.36 4.84 -7.92
CA GLU A 117 -15.38 3.83 -8.96
C GLU A 117 -13.99 3.64 -9.61
N ASN A 118 -13.14 4.68 -9.56
CA ASN A 118 -11.80 4.72 -10.10
C ASN A 118 -10.78 4.98 -8.98
N TYR A 119 -10.53 3.95 -8.17
CA TYR A 119 -9.52 3.96 -7.11
C TYR A 119 -8.64 2.71 -7.23
N PRO A 120 -7.31 2.84 -7.12
CA PRO A 120 -6.41 1.69 -7.26
C PRO A 120 -6.59 0.72 -6.09
N GLU A 121 -6.82 -0.55 -6.40
CA GLU A 121 -6.93 -1.62 -5.42
C GLU A 121 -5.54 -2.15 -5.04
N SER A 122 -5.48 -3.10 -4.08
CA SER A 122 -4.22 -3.67 -3.60
C SER A 122 -3.32 -4.21 -4.73
N LYS A 123 -3.92 -4.82 -5.76
CA LYS A 123 -3.19 -5.32 -6.94
C LYS A 123 -2.58 -4.18 -7.77
N ASP A 124 -3.38 -3.15 -8.07
CA ASP A 124 -2.93 -1.99 -8.85
C ASP A 124 -1.84 -1.22 -8.09
N LEU A 125 -2.04 -1.01 -6.79
CA LEU A 125 -1.08 -0.35 -5.91
C LEU A 125 0.26 -1.08 -5.86
N LEU A 126 0.24 -2.42 -5.83
CA LEU A 126 1.46 -3.22 -5.83
C LEU A 126 2.24 -3.03 -7.13
N GLU A 127 1.55 -3.06 -8.28
CA GLU A 127 2.17 -2.83 -9.59
C GLU A 127 2.73 -1.41 -9.70
N MET A 128 1.96 -0.41 -9.28
CA MET A 128 2.37 1.00 -9.23
C MET A 128 3.62 1.21 -8.39
N TYR A 129 3.65 0.68 -7.16
CA TYR A 129 4.81 0.82 -6.29
C TYR A 129 6.02 -0.01 -6.75
N LYS A 130 5.83 -1.15 -7.43
CA LYS A 130 6.91 -1.88 -8.09
C LYS A 130 7.54 -1.04 -9.20
N ALA A 131 6.73 -0.46 -10.09
CA ALA A 131 7.19 0.42 -11.16
C ALA A 131 7.94 1.63 -10.62
N LEU A 132 7.36 2.34 -9.63
CA LEU A 132 7.99 3.49 -9.00
C LEU A 132 9.29 3.13 -8.29
N SER A 133 9.33 2.00 -7.59
CA SER A 133 10.53 1.53 -6.89
C SER A 133 11.66 1.20 -7.88
N ARG A 134 11.35 0.52 -8.99
CA ARG A 134 12.34 0.24 -10.04
C ARG A 134 12.89 1.53 -10.64
N PHE A 135 12.01 2.46 -10.97
CA PHE A 135 12.37 3.78 -11.50
C PHE A 135 13.30 4.54 -10.54
N MET A 136 12.92 4.65 -9.26
CA MET A 136 13.71 5.40 -8.28
C MET A 136 15.07 4.75 -8.04
N ASN A 137 15.12 3.42 -7.89
CA ASN A 137 16.38 2.71 -7.75
C ASN A 137 17.31 2.97 -8.95
N GLY A 138 16.80 2.92 -10.18
CA GLY A 138 17.57 3.23 -11.39
C GLY A 138 18.09 4.67 -11.47
N HIS A 139 17.48 5.60 -10.72
CA HIS A 139 17.91 7.00 -10.62
C HIS A 139 18.74 7.32 -9.37
N VAL A 140 19.00 6.33 -8.52
CA VAL A 140 19.75 6.51 -7.26
C VAL A 140 21.01 5.63 -7.25
N TYR A 141 20.91 4.37 -7.67
CA TYR A 141 21.97 3.38 -7.56
C TYR A 141 22.52 2.93 -8.92
N VAL A 142 23.76 2.45 -8.91
CA VAL A 142 24.39 1.81 -10.07
C VAL A 142 23.59 0.57 -10.45
N GLU A 143 23.17 0.48 -11.70
CA GLU A 143 22.32 -0.61 -12.23
C GLU A 143 20.99 -0.81 -11.48
N GLY A 144 20.56 0.19 -10.70
CA GLY A 144 19.37 0.07 -9.86
C GLY A 144 19.54 -0.82 -8.63
N GLU A 145 20.76 -1.15 -8.23
CA GLU A 145 21.03 -2.04 -7.09
C GLU A 145 21.76 -1.32 -5.95
N PRO A 146 21.18 -1.27 -4.73
CA PRO A 146 21.83 -0.65 -3.58
C PRO A 146 23.20 -1.25 -3.24
N SER A 147 23.39 -2.55 -3.47
CA SER A 147 24.65 -3.29 -3.24
C SER A 147 25.81 -2.79 -4.11
N LYS A 148 25.52 -2.21 -5.28
CA LYS A 148 26.51 -1.66 -6.23
C LYS A 148 26.85 -0.20 -5.95
N GLY A 149 26.23 0.39 -4.93
CA GLY A 149 26.48 1.77 -4.51
C GLY A 149 25.70 2.81 -5.34
N TYR A 150 25.90 4.07 -4.98
CA TYR A 150 25.17 5.20 -5.56
C TYR A 150 25.72 5.60 -6.94
N LEU A 151 24.84 6.17 -7.78
CA LEU A 151 25.24 6.84 -9.03
C LEU A 151 26.18 8.02 -8.74
N HIS A 152 26.98 8.42 -9.74
CA HIS A 152 27.80 9.62 -9.65
C HIS A 152 26.95 10.86 -9.29
N PRO A 153 27.41 11.78 -8.41
CA PRO A 153 26.62 12.91 -7.91
C PRO A 153 25.97 13.79 -8.99
N SER A 154 26.61 13.92 -10.17
CA SER A 154 26.04 14.68 -11.30
C SER A 154 24.78 14.04 -11.91
N LYS A 155 24.60 12.73 -11.75
CA LYS A 155 23.46 11.95 -12.25
C LYS A 155 22.35 11.77 -11.20
N GLN A 156 22.60 12.08 -9.94
CA GLN A 156 21.62 11.93 -8.86
C GLN A 156 20.61 13.08 -8.82
N VAL A 157 19.56 12.96 -9.64
CA VAL A 157 18.48 13.97 -9.75
C VAL A 157 17.72 14.13 -8.43
N PHE A 158 17.56 13.04 -7.67
CA PHE A 158 16.84 13.00 -6.40
C PHE A 158 17.73 13.19 -5.16
N SER A 159 18.96 13.66 -5.34
CA SER A 159 19.85 13.91 -4.20
C SER A 159 19.39 15.11 -3.35
N GLY A 160 19.75 15.09 -2.06
CA GLY A 160 19.52 16.23 -1.16
C GLY A 160 20.20 17.55 -1.59
N ARG A 161 21.14 17.49 -2.55
CA ARG A 161 21.75 18.66 -3.19
C ARG A 161 20.83 19.29 -4.23
N LYS A 162 20.09 18.48 -4.99
CA LYS A 162 19.16 18.93 -6.04
C LYS A 162 17.79 19.26 -5.45
N ILE A 163 17.32 18.46 -4.50
CA ILE A 163 16.09 18.70 -3.75
C ILE A 163 16.47 18.87 -2.28
N LYS A 164 16.66 20.13 -1.85
CA LYS A 164 17.08 20.44 -0.47
C LYS A 164 16.17 19.77 0.55
N ASN A 165 16.77 19.12 1.55
CA ASN A 165 16.13 18.38 2.64
C ASN A 165 15.34 17.12 2.24
N TYR A 166 15.32 16.75 0.97
CA TYR A 166 14.73 15.48 0.55
C TYR A 166 15.64 14.31 0.90
N LYS A 167 15.05 13.26 1.49
CA LYS A 167 15.72 12.02 1.88
C LYS A 167 15.20 10.89 1.01
N VAL A 168 15.90 10.61 -0.10
CA VAL A 168 15.47 9.58 -1.06
C VAL A 168 15.48 8.19 -0.45
N GLU A 169 16.36 7.94 0.52
CA GLU A 169 16.48 6.68 1.24
C GLU A 169 15.22 6.39 2.05
N LYS A 170 14.63 7.40 2.69
CA LYS A 170 13.36 7.25 3.42
C LYS A 170 12.22 6.88 2.49
N MET A 171 12.17 7.48 1.31
CA MET A 171 11.16 7.16 0.30
C MET A 171 11.32 5.73 -0.21
N LEU A 172 12.55 5.30 -0.48
CA LEU A 172 12.83 3.92 -0.90
C LEU A 172 12.49 2.89 0.19
N GLN A 173 12.78 3.19 1.46
CA GLN A 173 12.39 2.36 2.60
C GLN A 173 10.86 2.25 2.71
N ASP A 174 10.15 3.37 2.67
CA ASP A 174 8.68 3.38 2.71
C ASP A 174 8.06 2.63 1.51
N LEU A 175 8.65 2.70 0.31
CA LEU A 175 8.21 1.88 -0.82
C LEU A 175 8.43 0.39 -0.59
N VAL A 176 9.52 -0.02 0.05
CA VAL A 176 9.77 -1.43 0.40
C VAL A 176 8.70 -1.92 1.38
N GLU A 177 8.43 -1.14 2.43
CA GLU A 177 7.41 -1.47 3.43
C GLU A 177 6.01 -1.57 2.81
N LYS A 178 5.62 -0.60 1.99
CA LYS A 178 4.30 -0.62 1.32
C LYS A 178 4.13 -1.82 0.38
N LYS A 179 5.15 -2.16 -0.41
CA LYS A 179 5.11 -3.34 -1.28
C LYS A 179 4.99 -4.63 -0.49
N ALA A 180 5.84 -4.80 0.54
CA ALA A 180 5.81 -5.99 1.38
C ALA A 180 4.45 -6.18 2.06
N LYS A 181 3.86 -5.09 2.57
CA LYS A 181 2.52 -5.11 3.16
C LYS A 181 1.46 -5.56 2.14
N LEU A 182 1.47 -4.99 0.93
CA LEU A 182 0.51 -5.35 -0.12
C LEU A 182 0.68 -6.80 -0.59
N GLU A 183 1.91 -7.31 -0.64
CA GLU A 183 2.19 -8.71 -0.99
C GLU A 183 1.64 -9.66 0.08
N LEU A 184 1.85 -9.35 1.36
CA LEU A 184 1.26 -10.13 2.47
C LEU A 184 -0.27 -10.11 2.42
N GLU A 185 -0.89 -8.95 2.22
CA GLU A 185 -2.34 -8.84 2.10
C GLU A 185 -2.91 -9.68 0.94
N GLN A 186 -2.17 -9.82 -0.16
CA GLN A 186 -2.59 -10.67 -1.28
C GLN A 186 -2.49 -12.16 -0.96
N ILE A 187 -1.44 -12.57 -0.22
CA ILE A 187 -1.28 -13.95 0.25
C ILE A 187 -2.42 -14.32 1.21
N ASP A 188 -2.73 -13.44 2.17
CA ASP A 188 -3.80 -13.67 3.14
C ASP A 188 -5.17 -13.79 2.45
N LYS A 189 -5.46 -12.90 1.50
CA LYS A 189 -6.69 -12.98 0.68
C LYS A 189 -6.78 -14.28 -0.12
N ALA A 190 -5.69 -14.71 -0.75
CA ALA A 190 -5.67 -15.96 -1.50
C ALA A 190 -5.90 -17.18 -0.60
N ALA A 191 -5.31 -17.18 0.60
CA ALA A 191 -5.52 -18.23 1.60
C ALA A 191 -6.97 -18.27 2.10
N GLU A 192 -7.58 -17.10 2.36
CA GLU A 192 -9.00 -17.00 2.74
C GLU A 192 -9.95 -17.49 1.64
N GLU A 193 -9.68 -17.15 0.38
CA GLU A 193 -10.47 -17.59 -0.77
C GLU A 193 -10.41 -19.12 -0.93
N GLN A 194 -9.21 -19.69 -0.81
CA GLN A 194 -9.02 -21.15 -0.83
C GLN A 194 -9.79 -21.84 0.31
N ALA A 195 -9.75 -21.29 1.52
CA ALA A 195 -10.49 -21.83 2.66
C ALA A 195 -12.02 -21.79 2.41
N LYS A 196 -12.55 -20.66 1.92
CA LYS A 196 -13.98 -20.50 1.61
C LYS A 196 -14.44 -21.47 0.52
N ASP A 197 -13.60 -21.73 -0.49
CA ASP A 197 -13.94 -22.66 -1.56
C ASP A 197 -13.86 -24.13 -1.11
N SER A 198 -12.96 -24.45 -0.19
CA SER A 198 -12.92 -25.75 0.47
C SER A 198 -14.18 -26.03 1.31
N GLU A 199 -14.70 -25.03 2.03
CA GLU A 199 -15.94 -25.15 2.81
C GLU A 199 -17.19 -25.27 1.92
N LYS A 200 -17.28 -24.48 0.83
CA LYS A 200 -18.39 -24.59 -0.14
C LYS A 200 -18.44 -25.97 -0.79
N THR A 201 -17.28 -26.55 -1.08
CA THR A 201 -17.17 -27.89 -1.69
C THR A 201 -17.59 -28.98 -0.69
N ASN A 202 -17.21 -28.86 0.58
CA ASN A 202 -17.64 -29.78 1.64
C ASN A 202 -19.16 -29.69 1.92
N LYS A 203 -19.74 -28.48 1.95
CA LYS A 203 -21.20 -28.30 2.08
C LYS A 203 -21.98 -28.89 0.90
N LYS A 204 -21.47 -28.75 -0.33
CA LYS A 204 -22.07 -29.37 -1.53
C LYS A 204 -22.00 -30.91 -1.51
N ARG A 205 -20.93 -31.49 -0.96
CA ARG A 205 -20.81 -32.96 -0.80
C ARG A 205 -21.74 -33.53 0.27
N MET A 206 -21.97 -32.81 1.36
CA MET A 206 -22.93 -33.25 2.41
C MET A 206 -24.40 -33.21 1.95
N GLY A 207 -24.75 -32.37 0.97
CA GLY A 207 -26.11 -32.28 0.43
C GLY A 207 -26.50 -33.39 -0.56
N LEU A 208 -25.55 -34.22 -1.02
CA LEU A 208 -25.78 -35.28 -2.01
C LEU A 208 -26.06 -36.67 -1.40
N PHE A 209 -26.01 -36.81 -0.07
CA PHE A 209 -26.30 -38.07 0.63
C PHE A 209 -27.53 -38.02 1.55
N ALA A 210 -28.27 -36.91 1.55
CA ALA A 210 -29.49 -36.74 2.35
C ALA A 210 -30.74 -37.01 1.51
N SER A 211 -30.92 -38.23 0.98
CA SER A 211 -32.21 -38.73 0.46
C SER A 211 -32.16 -40.23 0.18
N SER A 212 -32.53 -41.03 1.18
CA SER A 212 -33.36 -42.22 0.98
C SER A 212 -33.95 -42.61 2.33
N GLU A 213 -35.09 -41.99 2.66
CA GLU A 213 -36.02 -42.57 3.61
C GLU A 213 -36.42 -43.95 3.10
N ILE A 214 -36.03 -45.00 3.83
CA ILE A 214 -36.68 -46.30 3.74
C ILE A 214 -37.36 -46.48 5.08
N SER A 215 -38.67 -46.25 5.10
CA SER A 215 -39.56 -46.79 6.11
C SER A 215 -39.65 -48.30 5.91
N PRO A 216 -39.62 -49.10 7.00
CA PRO A 216 -40.74 -50.02 7.15
C PRO A 216 -41.24 -50.14 8.60
N SER A 217 -42.54 -50.38 8.67
CA SER A 217 -43.35 -50.68 9.84
C SER A 217 -43.26 -52.15 10.30
N ALA A 218 -43.17 -52.32 11.62
CA ALA A 218 -43.78 -53.34 12.50
C ALA A 218 -43.40 -54.85 12.42
N SER A 219 -43.45 -55.48 13.62
CA SER A 219 -43.27 -56.90 14.02
C SER A 219 -41.81 -57.33 14.26
N GLY A 220 -41.34 -57.79 15.43
CA GLY A 220 -41.93 -58.13 16.72
C GLY A 220 -41.00 -59.15 17.42
N VAL A 221 -40.80 -59.02 18.76
CA VAL A 221 -40.55 -60.09 19.76
C VAL A 221 -39.20 -60.86 19.64
N VAL A 222 -38.32 -61.13 20.63
CA VAL A 222 -38.25 -61.15 22.11
C VAL A 222 -36.75 -61.02 22.52
N ASP A 223 -36.50 -60.71 23.80
CA ASP A 223 -35.41 -61.18 24.69
C ASP A 223 -33.94 -60.83 24.36
N THR A 224 -33.07 -60.41 25.27
CA THR A 224 -32.98 -60.52 26.74
C THR A 224 -31.83 -59.59 27.23
N VAL A 225 -31.98 -58.96 28.42
CA VAL A 225 -31.06 -59.00 29.60
C VAL A 225 -29.59 -58.54 29.36
N ASP A 226 -28.91 -57.63 30.07
CA ASP A 226 -28.95 -57.07 31.43
C ASP A 226 -28.12 -55.74 31.40
N GLU A 227 -28.53 -54.69 32.11
CA GLU A 227 -27.92 -54.19 33.37
C GLU A 227 -26.57 -53.45 33.14
N ILE A 228 -26.54 -52.10 33.10
CA ILE A 228 -26.39 -51.16 34.25
C ILE A 228 -25.00 -51.30 34.91
N ILE A 229 -24.20 -50.31 35.31
CA ILE A 229 -24.15 -48.82 35.35
C ILE A 229 -22.78 -48.51 36.06
N LYS A 230 -22.31 -47.24 36.01
CA LYS A 230 -21.45 -46.51 37.00
C LYS A 230 -19.92 -46.57 36.91
N GLU A 231 -19.29 -45.39 36.70
CA GLU A 231 -18.69 -44.45 37.69
C GLU A 231 -17.32 -44.93 38.16
N SER A 232 -16.30 -44.13 38.46
CA SER A 232 -15.99 -42.70 38.38
C SER A 232 -14.48 -42.57 38.67
N THR A 233 -13.89 -41.41 38.36
CA THR A 233 -12.82 -40.70 39.11
C THR A 233 -11.58 -41.46 39.63
N ASP A 234 -10.37 -40.97 39.31
CA ASP A 234 -9.64 -40.05 40.19
C ASP A 234 -8.25 -39.65 39.63
N ASP A 235 -7.89 -38.41 39.98
CA ASP A 235 -6.60 -37.76 39.80
C ASP A 235 -5.47 -38.46 40.59
N GLU A 236 -4.24 -38.43 40.07
CA GLU A 236 -3.08 -38.31 40.97
C GLU A 236 -1.91 -37.53 40.36
N ILE A 237 -1.38 -36.66 41.22
CA ILE A 237 -0.36 -35.63 41.07
C ILE A 237 0.98 -36.20 41.52
N ILE A 238 2.07 -35.96 40.77
CA ILE A 238 3.46 -35.89 41.30
C ILE A 238 4.20 -34.83 40.46
N LYS A 239 4.38 -33.57 40.89
CA LYS A 239 5.35 -32.96 41.84
C LYS A 239 6.85 -33.13 41.52
N GLU A 240 7.49 -31.96 41.43
CA GLU A 240 8.91 -31.64 41.75
C GLU A 240 10.00 -32.28 40.85
N SER A 241 11.08 -31.60 40.45
CA SER A 241 11.87 -30.64 41.22
C SER A 241 12.94 -29.95 40.34
N THR A 242 13.23 -28.66 40.65
CA THR A 242 14.57 -28.00 40.74
C THR A 242 15.60 -28.14 39.58
N GLU A 243 16.44 -27.16 39.20
CA GLU A 243 16.85 -25.88 39.77
C GLU A 243 17.73 -25.14 38.73
N GLN A 244 17.61 -23.81 38.75
CA GLN A 244 18.64 -22.78 38.61
C GLN A 244 20.06 -23.18 38.14
N ARG A 245 20.60 -22.39 37.19
CA ARG A 245 21.93 -21.78 37.34
C ARG A 245 22.05 -20.49 36.51
N GLN A 246 22.06 -19.39 37.25
CA GLN A 246 22.59 -18.08 36.87
C GLN A 246 24.12 -18.04 37.17
N CYS A 247 24.77 -16.96 36.70
CA CYS A 247 26.20 -16.57 36.77
C CYS A 247 27.00 -17.04 35.54
N HIS A 248 27.67 -16.17 34.78
CA HIS A 248 28.32 -14.89 35.08
C HIS A 248 28.02 -13.79 34.07
#